data_AF-A0A937DSG5-F1
#
_entry.id   AF-A0A937DSG5-F1
#
_cell.length_a   1.000
_cell.length_b   1.000
_cell.length_c   1.000
_cell.angle_alpha   90.00
_cell.angle_beta   90.00
_cell.angle_gamma   90.00
#
_symmetry.space_group_name_H-M   'P 1'
#
loop_
_entity.id
_entity.type
_entity.pdbx_description
1 polymer ?
#
loop_
_entity_poly.entity_id
_entity_poly.type
_entity_poly.pdbx_seq_one_letter_code
_entity_poly.pdbx_strand_id
1 'polypeptide(L)'
;MAMLSVSSALQPKTSILPEGGRDFLRRRMMEIVGIATAGFGLALLMALFTYSPGDPSLNHATARSPVNLLGLPGAYIADLL
;
A
#
# COMPACT_ATOMS: atom_id res chain seq x y z
N MET A 1 2.04 59.52 15.37
CA MET A 1 1.27 58.30 15.67
C MET A 1 1.16 57.51 14.36
N ALA A 2 2.23 56.81 13.97
CA ALA A 2 2.34 56.10 12.70
C ALA A 2 2.23 54.59 12.99
N MET A 3 1.13 53.98 12.58
CA MET A 3 1.00 52.51 12.52
C MET A 3 1.56 52.04 11.18
N LEU A 4 2.82 51.61 11.15
CA LEU A 4 3.39 50.86 10.04
C LEU A 4 3.14 49.38 10.29
N SER A 5 2.00 48.90 9.80
CA SER A 5 1.74 47.48 9.61
C SER A 5 2.65 46.96 8.51
N VAL A 6 3.82 46.45 8.91
CA VAL A 6 4.73 45.73 8.01
C VAL A 6 4.79 44.29 8.51
N SER A 7 3.83 43.48 8.09
CA SER A 7 3.85 42.02 8.28
C SER A 7 3.39 41.29 7.02
N SER A 8 3.86 41.75 5.85
CA SER A 8 3.59 41.13 4.55
C SER A 8 4.87 40.57 3.91
N ALA A 9 5.60 39.71 4.62
CA ALA A 9 6.90 39.23 4.10
C ALA A 9 7.21 37.75 4.33
N LEU A 10 6.22 36.86 4.52
CA LEU A 10 6.48 35.41 4.57
C LEU A 10 5.34 34.56 3.97
N GLN A 11 4.98 34.75 2.71
CA GLN A 11 4.25 33.71 1.97
C GLN A 11 4.87 33.52 0.58
N PRO A 12 5.80 32.56 0.43
CA PRO A 12 6.12 32.01 -0.88
C PRO A 12 4.86 31.30 -1.41
N LYS A 13 4.02 32.03 -2.14
CA LYS A 13 2.81 31.49 -2.77
C LYS A 13 3.16 30.95 -4.16
N THR A 14 3.96 29.89 -4.21
CA THR A 14 4.13 29.07 -5.41
C THR A 14 3.42 27.73 -5.18
N SER A 15 2.10 27.79 -5.06
CA SER A 15 1.28 26.57 -5.13
C SER A 15 1.32 26.08 -6.57
N ILE A 16 2.19 25.11 -6.86
CA ILE A 16 2.24 24.35 -8.11
C ILE A 16 0.94 23.58 -8.40
N LEU A 17 -0.01 23.56 -7.45
CA LEU A 17 -1.32 22.95 -7.59
C LEU A 17 -2.42 24.03 -7.60
N PRO A 18 -3.39 23.95 -8.53
CA PRO A 18 -4.54 24.86 -8.56
C PRO A 18 -5.38 24.75 -7.29
N GLU A 19 -6.15 25.79 -6.95
CA GLU A 19 -7.01 25.78 -5.75
C GLU A 19 -7.98 24.59 -5.82
N GLY A 20 -7.94 23.70 -4.82
CA GLY A 20 -8.69 22.44 -4.78
C GLY A 20 -7.94 21.19 -5.29
N GLY A 21 -6.86 21.34 -6.07
CA GLY A 21 -6.09 20.21 -6.63
C GLY A 21 -5.39 19.36 -5.56
N ARG A 22 -4.94 19.99 -4.47
CA ARG A 22 -4.31 19.30 -3.33
C ARG A 22 -5.29 18.37 -2.60
N ASP A 23 -6.53 18.81 -2.39
CA ASP A 23 -7.55 18.01 -1.69
C ASP A 23 -8.05 16.87 -2.57
N PHE A 24 -8.23 17.11 -3.87
CA PHE A 24 -8.53 16.07 -4.84
C PHE A 24 -7.43 14.98 -4.86
N LEU A 25 -6.15 15.39 -4.97
CA LEU A 25 -5.03 14.46 -4.97
C LEU A 25 -4.98 13.67 -3.66
N ARG A 26 -5.15 14.33 -2.51
CA ARG A 26 -5.18 13.66 -1.21
C ARG A 26 -6.28 12.61 -1.12
N ARG A 27 -7.50 12.93 -1.55
CA ARG A 27 -8.62 11.98 -1.58
C ARG A 27 -8.32 10.79 -2.47
N ARG A 28 -7.77 11.03 -3.67
CA ARG A 28 -7.43 9.95 -4.60
C ARG A 28 -6.32 9.04 -4.07
N MET A 29 -5.30 9.62 -3.41
CA MET A 29 -4.26 8.83 -2.74
C MET A 29 -4.84 7.97 -1.62
N MET A 30 -5.74 8.51 -0.81
CA MET A 30 -6.42 7.75 0.25
C MET A 30 -7.25 6.60 -0.33
N GLU A 31 -7.97 6.82 -1.43
CA GLU A 31 -8.73 5.76 -2.11
C GLU A 31 -7.80 4.65 -2.62
N ILE A 32 -6.70 5.00 -3.28
CA ILE A 32 -5.73 4.03 -3.80
C ILE A 32 -5.11 3.23 -2.66
N VAL A 33 -4.73 3.88 -1.56
CA VAL A 33 -4.20 3.20 -0.37
C VAL A 33 -5.24 2.24 0.19
N GLY A 34 -6.49 2.66 0.37
CA GLY A 34 -7.56 1.78 0.87
C GLY A 34 -7.79 0.55 -0.01
N ILE A 35 -7.86 0.75 -1.33
CA ILE A 35 -8.03 -0.35 -2.30
C ILE A 35 -6.81 -1.28 -2.28
N ALA A 36 -5.60 -0.72 -2.24
CA ALA A 36 -4.37 -1.50 -2.17
C ALA A 36 -4.30 -2.33 -0.88
N THR A 37 -4.64 -1.74 0.26
CA THR A 37 -4.69 -2.45 1.56
C THR A 37 -5.74 -3.56 1.54
N ALA A 38 -6.94 -3.30 1.03
CA ALA A 38 -7.98 -4.32 0.91
C ALA A 38 -7.57 -5.46 -0.02
N GLY A 39 -7.00 -5.13 -1.19
CA GLY A 39 -6.48 -6.13 -2.14
C GLY A 39 -5.33 -6.95 -1.56
N PHE A 40 -4.44 -6.33 -0.80
CA PHE A 40 -3.37 -7.02 -0.09
C PHE A 40 -3.93 -7.99 0.97
N GLY A 41 -4.91 -7.57 1.76
CA GLY A 41 -5.58 -8.45 2.72
C GLY A 41 -6.26 -9.65 2.05
N LEU A 42 -6.93 -9.44 0.91
CA LEU A 42 -7.53 -10.52 0.13
C LEU A 42 -6.48 -11.49 -0.44
N ALA A 43 -5.34 -10.97 -0.91
CA ALA A 43 -4.23 -11.80 -1.36
C ALA A 43 -3.70 -12.69 -0.21
N LEU A 44 -3.50 -12.14 0.98
CA LEU A 44 -3.11 -12.93 2.16
C LEU A 44 -4.14 -13.98 2.53
N LEU A 45 -5.43 -13.63 2.53
CA LEU A 45 -6.51 -14.59 2.77
C LEU A 45 -6.50 -15.74 1.76
N MET A 46 -6.31 -15.43 0.47
CA MET A 46 -6.20 -16.47 -0.56
C MET A 46 -4.97 -17.35 -0.33
N ALA A 47 -3.81 -16.76 -0.02
CA ALA A 47 -2.59 -17.51 0.27
C ALA A 47 -2.81 -18.52 1.40
N LEU A 48 -3.40 -18.07 2.52
CA LEU A 48 -3.71 -18.91 3.67
C LEU A 48 -4.77 -19.97 3.36
N PHE A 49 -5.84 -19.58 2.65
CA PHE A 49 -6.91 -20.49 2.30
C PHE A 49 -6.44 -21.62 1.38
N THR A 50 -5.42 -21.37 0.57
CA THR A 50 -4.82 -22.36 -0.34
C THR A 50 -3.50 -22.92 0.20
N TYR A 51 -3.31 -22.90 1.52
CA TYR A 51 -2.16 -23.51 2.16
C TYR A 51 -2.12 -25.03 1.90
N SER A 52 -0.91 -25.54 1.62
CA SER A 52 -0.65 -26.95 1.36
C SER A 52 0.68 -27.34 2.01
N PRO A 53 0.72 -28.32 2.94
CA PRO A 53 1.96 -28.79 3.56
C PRO A 53 2.96 -29.40 2.58
N GLY A 54 2.52 -29.75 1.37
CA GLY A 54 3.38 -30.31 0.32
C GLY A 54 3.95 -29.27 -0.65
N ASP A 55 3.66 -27.98 -0.44
CA ASP A 55 4.25 -26.90 -1.23
C ASP A 55 5.70 -26.63 -0.78
N PRO A 56 6.57 -26.10 -1.67
CA PRO A 56 7.87 -25.59 -1.26
C PRO A 56 7.72 -24.57 -0.14
N SER A 57 8.47 -24.78 0.94
CA SER A 57 8.48 -23.89 2.09
C SER A 57 9.87 -23.75 2.68
N LEU A 58 10.04 -22.84 3.65
CA LEU A 58 11.33 -22.62 4.31
C LEU A 58 11.81 -23.87 5.04
N ASN A 59 10.88 -24.71 5.49
CA ASN A 59 11.16 -25.95 6.21
C ASN A 59 10.99 -27.20 5.33
N HIS A 60 10.50 -27.05 4.10
CA HIS A 60 10.19 -28.16 3.20
C HIS A 60 10.73 -27.91 1.78
N ALA A 61 11.96 -28.37 1.54
CA ALA A 61 12.60 -28.31 0.23
C ALA A 61 12.07 -29.43 -0.68
N THR A 62 11.26 -29.07 -1.67
CA THR A 62 10.70 -30.00 -2.67
C THR A 62 10.87 -29.44 -4.08
N ALA A 63 11.01 -30.33 -5.06
CA ALA A 63 11.03 -29.98 -6.49
C ALA A 63 9.62 -29.82 -7.09
N ARG A 64 8.58 -29.99 -6.27
CA ARG A 64 7.18 -29.87 -6.68
C ARG A 64 6.83 -28.40 -6.94
N SER A 65 6.02 -28.14 -7.96
CA SER A 65 5.44 -26.82 -8.19
C SER A 65 4.41 -26.48 -7.09
N PRO A 66 4.40 -25.26 -6.53
CA PRO A 66 3.45 -24.86 -5.51
C PRO A 66 2.02 -24.93 -6.02
N VAL A 67 1.10 -25.45 -5.20
CA VAL A 67 -0.33 -25.47 -5.52
C VAL A 67 -1.07 -24.24 -5.01
N ASN A 68 -0.44 -23.42 -4.16
CA ASN A 68 -0.98 -22.14 -3.72
C ASN A 68 -1.37 -21.25 -4.91
N LEU A 69 -2.54 -20.60 -4.83
CA LEU A 69 -3.04 -19.79 -5.96
C LEU A 69 -2.17 -18.56 -6.25
N LEU A 70 -1.44 -18.04 -5.26
CA LEU A 70 -0.45 -16.98 -5.46
C LEU A 70 0.94 -17.52 -5.83
N GLY A 71 1.05 -18.83 -6.11
CA GLY A 71 2.27 -19.51 -6.47
C GLY A 71 3.28 -19.57 -5.33
N LEU A 72 4.57 -19.51 -5.68
CA LEU A 72 5.67 -19.61 -4.72
C LEU A 72 5.63 -18.56 -3.59
N PRO A 73 5.40 -17.26 -3.84
CA PRO A 73 5.34 -16.29 -2.75
C PRO A 73 4.13 -16.55 -1.83
N GLY A 74 3.00 -17.03 -2.38
CA GLY A 74 1.85 -17.43 -1.59
C GLY A 74 2.13 -18.61 -0.67
N ALA A 75 2.80 -19.64 -1.20
CA ALA A 75 3.21 -20.81 -0.42
C ALA A 75 4.12 -20.42 0.76
N TYR A 76 5.10 -19.53 0.54
CA TYR A 76 5.98 -19.06 1.62
C TYR A 76 5.27 -18.19 2.64
N ILE A 77 4.40 -17.27 2.20
CA ILE A 77 3.65 -16.41 3.12
C ILE A 77 2.70 -17.25 3.98
N ALA A 78 2.01 -18.22 3.38
CA ALA A 78 1.09 -19.09 4.09
C ALA A 78 1.78 -20.07 5.06
N ASP A 79 3.05 -20.40 4.82
CA ASP A 79 3.86 -21.19 5.76
C ASP A 79 4.40 -20.35 6.94
N LEU A 80 4.58 -19.04 6.74
CA LEU A 80 5.13 -18.14 7.77
C LEU A 80 4.08 -17.58 8.75
N LEU A 81 2.86 -17.34 8.26
CA LEU A 81 1.74 -16.78 9.02
C LEU A 81 0.99 -17.87 9.81
#